data_AF-A0A2X3F7F5-F1
#
_entry.id   AF-A0A2X3F7F5-F1
#
_cell.length_a   1.000
_cell.length_b   1.000
_cell.length_c   1.000
_cell.angle_alpha   90.00
_cell.angle_beta   90.00
_cell.angle_gamma   90.00
#
_symmetry.space_group_name_H-M   'P 1'
#
loop_
_entity.id
_entity.type
_entity.pdbx_description
1 polymer ?
#
loop_
_entity_poly.entity_id
_entity_poly.type
_entity_poly.pdbx_seq_one_letter_code
_entity_poly.pdbx_strand_id
1 'polypeptide(L)'
;MPRAERELAATVASKINGCIYCASVHARKAAQLAKDETAVDTLLAVTPGEDLRDGQSPRWQAEIDAAAALSVTPPALNADHLAALDEQGLDTLAQLDLLQSAAFFAWANRLMLTLGEPWRE
;
A
#
# COMPACT_ATOMS: atom_id res chain seq x y z
N MET A 1 -12.69 -3.04 -6.04
CA MET A 1 -12.43 -3.43 -4.63
C MET A 1 -12.94 -2.38 -3.61
N PRO A 2 -13.14 -2.73 -2.32
CA PRO A 2 -13.43 -1.80 -1.23
C PRO A 2 -12.56 -0.53 -1.20
N ARG A 3 -13.08 0.56 -0.64
CA ARG A 3 -12.31 1.81 -0.52
C ARG A 3 -11.13 1.68 0.45
N ALA A 4 -11.29 0.93 1.54
CA ALA A 4 -10.24 0.72 2.52
C ALA A 4 -8.99 0.08 1.90
N GLU A 5 -9.18 -0.94 1.05
CA GLU A 5 -8.09 -1.68 0.40
C GLU A 5 -7.33 -0.84 -0.64
N ARG A 6 -8.02 0.09 -1.32
CA ARG A 6 -7.35 1.08 -2.18
C ARG A 6 -6.45 2.03 -1.40
N GLU A 7 -6.91 2.48 -0.24
CA GLU A 7 -6.11 3.33 0.66
C GLU A 7 -4.97 2.52 1.31
N LEU A 8 -5.16 1.22 1.57
CA LEU A 8 -4.10 0.32 2.00
C LEU A 8 -3.00 0.23 0.93
N ALA A 9 -3.35 0.00 -0.33
CA ALA A 9 -2.39 -0.04 -1.44
C ALA A 9 -1.60 1.27 -1.56
N ALA A 10 -2.29 2.41 -1.43
CA ALA A 10 -1.67 3.74 -1.40
C ALA A 10 -0.70 3.91 -0.22
N THR A 11 -1.09 3.41 0.95
CA THR A 11 -0.28 3.43 2.18
C THR A 11 0.99 2.60 2.01
N VAL A 12 0.86 1.37 1.51
CA VAL A 12 1.98 0.46 1.27
C VAL A 12 2.96 1.04 0.25
N ALA A 13 2.47 1.52 -0.89
CA ALA A 13 3.30 2.16 -1.91
C ALA A 13 4.09 3.35 -1.33
N SER A 14 3.41 4.19 -0.54
CA SER A 14 4.01 5.36 0.09
C SER A 14 5.05 5.01 1.15
N LYS A 15 4.81 3.95 1.96
CA LYS A 15 5.78 3.46 2.94
C LYS A 15 7.02 2.89 2.24
N ILE A 16 6.84 2.09 1.19
CA ILE A 16 7.95 1.55 0.38
C ILE A 16 8.76 2.66 -0.30
N ASN A 17 8.10 3.71 -0.79
CA ASN A 17 8.77 4.83 -1.45
C ASN A 17 9.30 5.90 -0.47
N GLY A 18 9.08 5.75 0.84
CA GLY A 18 9.56 6.70 1.84
C GLY A 18 8.81 8.04 1.87
N CYS A 19 7.61 8.11 1.28
CA CYS A 19 6.81 9.33 1.28
C CYS A 19 5.95 9.42 2.55
N ILE A 20 6.52 9.97 3.62
CA ILE A 20 5.89 10.06 4.96
C ILE A 20 4.52 10.76 4.90
N TYR A 21 4.42 11.85 4.14
CA TYR A 21 3.16 12.59 3.99
C TYR A 21 2.05 11.71 3.41
N CYS A 22 2.31 11.07 2.26
CA CYS A 22 1.33 10.20 1.61
C CYS A 22 1.02 8.97 2.49
N ALA A 23 2.04 8.34 3.08
CA ALA A 23 1.84 7.20 3.97
C ALA A 23 0.91 7.56 5.13
N SER A 24 1.09 8.72 5.77
CA SER A 24 0.26 9.18 6.88
C SER A 24 -1.20 9.44 6.47
N VAL A 25 -1.44 10.17 5.37
CA VAL A 25 -2.80 10.56 4.98
C VAL A 25 -3.62 9.35 4.50
N HIS A 26 -2.98 8.44 3.75
CA HIS A 26 -3.63 7.23 3.25
C HIS A 26 -3.83 6.20 4.36
N ALA A 27 -2.87 6.03 5.27
CA ALA A 27 -3.02 5.12 6.40
C ALA A 27 -4.22 5.51 7.27
N ARG A 28 -4.32 6.80 7.63
CA ARG A 28 -5.46 7.32 8.38
C ARG A 28 -6.78 7.03 7.67
N LYS A 29 -6.81 7.12 6.34
CA LYS A 29 -8.03 6.86 5.57
C LYS A 29 -8.36 5.36 5.50
N ALA A 30 -7.35 4.51 5.33
CA ALA A 30 -7.47 3.06 5.37
C ALA A 30 -8.06 2.60 6.72
N ALA A 31 -7.49 3.06 7.83
CA ALA A 31 -7.94 2.75 9.19
C ALA A 31 -9.40 3.14 9.41
N GLN A 32 -9.78 4.38 9.04
CA GLN A 32 -11.15 4.88 9.16
C GLN A 32 -12.16 4.06 8.36
N LEU A 33 -11.81 3.66 7.13
CA LEU A 33 -12.72 2.94 6.24
C LEU A 33 -12.81 1.45 6.60
N ALA A 34 -11.70 0.84 7.02
CA ALA A 34 -11.66 -0.53 7.51
C ALA A 34 -12.29 -0.68 8.90
N LYS A 35 -12.32 0.41 9.68
CA LYS A 35 -12.62 0.41 11.12
C LYS A 35 -11.66 -0.47 11.91
N ASP A 36 -10.39 -0.45 11.50
CA ASP A 36 -9.32 -1.23 12.10
C ASP A 36 -8.05 -0.37 12.20
N GLU A 37 -7.96 0.41 13.27
CA GLU A 37 -6.81 1.27 13.54
C GLU A 37 -5.58 0.43 13.91
N THR A 38 -5.77 -0.65 14.67
CA THR A 38 -4.69 -1.53 15.12
C THR A 38 -3.96 -2.18 13.95
N ALA A 39 -4.67 -2.73 12.96
CA ALA A 39 -4.02 -3.33 11.79
C ALA A 39 -3.14 -2.33 11.02
N VAL A 40 -3.62 -1.09 10.84
CA VAL A 40 -2.86 -0.04 10.15
C VAL A 40 -1.68 0.45 10.98
N ASP A 41 -1.84 0.60 12.29
CA ASP A 41 -0.74 0.97 13.19
C ASP A 41 0.34 -0.11 13.19
N THR A 42 -0.03 -1.39 13.21
CA THR A 42 0.89 -2.52 13.06
C THR A 42 1.68 -2.42 11.75
N LEU A 43 0.98 -2.20 10.62
CA LEU A 43 1.61 -2.01 9.30
C LEU A 43 2.61 -0.84 9.29
N LEU A 44 2.23 0.29 9.88
CA LEU A 44 3.09 1.47 9.94
C LEU A 44 4.30 1.27 10.86
N ALA A 45 4.13 0.50 11.94
CA ALA A 45 5.18 0.21 12.91
C ALA A 45 6.26 -0.77 12.40
N VAL A 46 5.99 -1.53 11.32
CA VAL A 46 6.99 -2.45 10.76
C VAL A 46 8.28 -1.72 10.39
N THR A 47 9.41 -2.22 10.89
CA THR A 47 10.74 -1.66 10.64
C THR A 47 11.18 -1.94 9.21
N PRO A 48 11.86 -1.01 8.52
CA PRO A 48 12.43 -1.30 7.20
C PRO A 48 13.29 -2.57 7.20
N GLY A 49 13.00 -3.49 6.28
CA GLY A 49 13.68 -4.79 6.15
C GLY A 49 12.97 -5.95 6.84
N GLU A 50 11.95 -5.68 7.67
CA GLU A 50 11.07 -6.70 8.23
C GLU A 50 9.88 -7.01 7.30
N ASP A 51 9.14 -8.06 7.63
CA ASP A 51 7.96 -8.47 6.85
C ASP A 51 6.81 -7.46 7.04
N LEU A 52 6.52 -6.68 5.99
CA LEU A 52 5.49 -5.63 6.02
C LEU A 52 4.08 -6.18 6.27
N ARG A 53 3.85 -7.46 5.97
CA ARG A 53 2.53 -8.08 6.09
C ARG A 53 2.27 -8.69 7.49
N ASP A 54 3.25 -8.59 8.40
CA ASP A 54 3.13 -9.18 9.73
C ASP A 54 1.93 -8.64 10.51
N GLY A 55 1.25 -9.53 11.22
CA GLY A 55 0.02 -9.22 11.96
C GLY A 55 -1.23 -8.92 11.12
N GLN A 56 -1.17 -9.04 9.79
CA GLN A 56 -2.30 -8.72 8.91
C GLN A 56 -3.16 -9.95 8.56
N SER A 57 -4.41 -9.72 8.17
CA SER A 57 -5.30 -10.78 7.65
C SER A 57 -4.76 -11.38 6.34
N PRO A 58 -5.05 -12.65 5.99
CA PRO A 58 -4.55 -13.26 4.76
C PRO A 58 -4.83 -12.45 3.49
N ARG A 59 -6.01 -11.83 3.41
CA ARG A 59 -6.39 -10.93 2.31
C ARG A 59 -5.48 -9.70 2.24
N TRP A 60 -5.29 -9.02 3.36
CA TRP A 60 -4.40 -7.86 3.41
C TRP A 60 -2.94 -8.24 3.19
N GLN A 61 -2.50 -9.42 3.63
CA GLN A 61 -1.14 -9.88 3.34
C GLN A 61 -0.89 -9.98 1.84
N ALA A 62 -1.82 -10.57 1.08
CA ALA A 62 -1.70 -10.66 -0.38
C ALA A 62 -1.73 -9.27 -1.05
N GLU A 63 -2.62 -8.38 -0.60
CA GLU A 63 -2.71 -7.00 -1.11
C GLU A 63 -1.46 -6.17 -0.82
N ILE A 64 -0.93 -6.27 0.40
CA ILE A 64 0.30 -5.61 0.85
C ILE A 64 1.49 -6.11 0.03
N ASP A 65 1.63 -7.42 -0.14
CA ASP A 65 2.76 -8.01 -0.86
C ASP A 65 2.77 -7.58 -2.33
N ALA A 66 1.62 -7.66 -3.01
CA ALA A 66 1.48 -7.20 -4.40
C ALA A 66 1.76 -5.69 -4.54
N ALA A 67 1.21 -4.86 -3.66
CA ALA A 67 1.43 -3.42 -3.69
C ALA A 67 2.90 -3.05 -3.39
N ALA A 68 3.54 -3.75 -2.46
CA ALA A 68 4.95 -3.55 -2.12
C ALA A 68 5.87 -3.95 -3.27
N ALA A 69 5.65 -5.13 -3.85
CA ALA A 69 6.40 -5.64 -4.99
C ALA A 69 6.28 -4.73 -6.23
N LEU A 70 5.12 -4.12 -6.45
CA LEU A 70 4.94 -3.13 -7.52
C LEU A 70 5.68 -1.80 -7.24
N SER A 71 5.88 -1.45 -5.98
CA SER A 71 6.35 -0.13 -5.57
C SER A 71 7.86 0.00 -5.44
N VAL A 72 8.61 -1.11 -5.37
CA VAL A 72 10.08 -1.11 -5.39
C VAL A 72 10.66 -0.71 -6.76
N THR A 73 11.96 -0.38 -6.81
CA THR A 73 12.65 -0.01 -8.07
C THR A 73 13.89 -0.89 -8.27
N PRO A 74 13.94 -1.74 -9.33
CA PRO A 74 12.87 -2.00 -10.31
C PRO A 74 11.65 -2.72 -9.68
N PRO A 75 10.44 -2.60 -10.26
CA PRO A 75 9.27 -3.36 -9.78
C PRO A 75 9.52 -4.86 -9.82
N ALA A 76 9.09 -5.55 -8.76
CA ALA A 76 9.26 -6.99 -8.56
C ALA A 76 7.95 -7.80 -8.65
N LEU A 77 6.82 -7.13 -8.95
CA LEU A 77 5.52 -7.79 -9.13
C LEU A 77 5.62 -8.89 -10.21
N ASN A 78 5.09 -10.07 -9.89
CA ASN A 78 5.12 -11.25 -10.73
C ASN A 78 3.80 -12.05 -10.62
N ALA A 79 3.70 -13.18 -11.33
CA ALA A 79 2.49 -13.99 -11.38
C ALA A 79 2.11 -14.62 -10.02
N ASP A 80 3.07 -14.89 -9.13
CA ASP A 80 2.78 -15.51 -7.83
C ASP A 80 1.99 -14.55 -6.93
N HIS A 81 2.27 -13.24 -7.00
CA HIS A 81 1.47 -12.24 -6.29
C HIS A 81 0.02 -12.21 -6.82
N LEU A 82 -0.18 -12.34 -8.14
CA LEU A 82 -1.51 -12.36 -8.74
C LEU A 82 -2.30 -13.63 -8.36
N ALA A 83 -1.61 -14.77 -8.31
CA ALA A 83 -2.19 -16.02 -7.83
C ALA A 83 -2.62 -15.91 -6.36
N ALA A 84 -1.80 -15.31 -5.50
CA ALA A 84 -2.15 -15.07 -4.09
C ALA A 84 -3.36 -14.15 -3.93
N LEU A 85 -3.54 -13.14 -4.79
CA LEU A 85 -4.74 -12.29 -4.79
C LEU A 85 -6.00 -13.07 -5.21
N ASP A 86 -5.88 -13.95 -6.21
CA ASP A 86 -6.98 -14.82 -6.66
C ASP A 86 -7.43 -15.80 -5.56
N GLU A 87 -6.47 -16.37 -4.81
CA GLU A 87 -6.75 -17.21 -3.63
C GLU A 87 -7.54 -16.48 -2.54
N GLN A 88 -7.41 -15.15 -2.46
CA GLN A 88 -8.16 -14.29 -1.54
C GLN A 88 -9.47 -13.75 -2.14
N GLY A 89 -9.87 -14.25 -3.32
CA GLY A 89 -11.12 -13.92 -4.00
C GLY A 89 -11.12 -12.55 -4.68
N LEU A 90 -9.96 -11.97 -4.99
CA LEU A 90 -9.91 -10.77 -5.83
C LEU A 90 -10.06 -11.15 -7.30
N ASP A 91 -11.20 -10.81 -7.88
CA ASP A 91 -11.41 -10.94 -9.32
C ASP A 91 -10.51 -9.98 -10.13
N THR A 92 -10.53 -10.12 -11.47
CA THR A 92 -9.70 -9.32 -12.36
C THR A 92 -9.86 -7.81 -12.17
N LEU A 93 -11.07 -7.32 -11.90
CA LEU A 93 -11.31 -5.89 -11.70
C LEU A 93 -10.81 -5.43 -10.34
N ALA A 94 -10.94 -6.25 -9.30
CA ALA A 94 -10.38 -5.96 -7.98
C ALA A 94 -8.85 -5.95 -8.01
N GLN A 95 -8.22 -6.89 -8.73
CA GLN A 95 -6.77 -6.89 -8.95
C GLN A 95 -6.33 -5.65 -9.72
N LEU A 96 -7.03 -5.29 -10.80
CA LEU A 96 -6.75 -4.07 -11.55
C LEU A 96 -6.85 -2.81 -10.67
N ASP A 97 -7.89 -2.70 -9.85
CA ASP A 97 -8.07 -1.59 -8.90
C ASP A 97 -6.91 -1.49 -7.90
N LEU A 98 -6.45 -2.62 -7.36
CA LEU A 98 -5.33 -2.69 -6.42
C LEU A 98 -4.05 -2.19 -7.09
N LEU A 99 -3.70 -2.78 -8.24
CA LEU A 99 -2.48 -2.46 -8.98
C LEU A 99 -2.47 -1.02 -9.45
N GLN A 100 -3.61 -0.50 -9.93
CA GLN A 100 -3.72 0.89 -10.35
C GLN A 100 -3.59 1.85 -9.17
N SER A 101 -4.14 1.50 -8.00
CA SER A 101 -3.99 2.32 -6.79
C SER A 101 -2.52 2.39 -6.36
N ALA A 102 -1.83 1.24 -6.28
CA ALA A 102 -0.42 1.20 -5.94
C ALA A 102 0.45 1.94 -6.98
N ALA A 103 0.22 1.72 -8.28
CA ALA A 103 0.96 2.38 -9.36
C ALA A 103 0.77 3.91 -9.35
N PHE A 104 -0.47 4.37 -9.17
CA PHE A 104 -0.77 5.81 -9.10
C PHE A 104 -0.03 6.46 -7.94
N PHE A 105 -0.03 5.83 -6.76
CA PHE A 105 0.67 6.39 -5.61
C PHE A 105 2.18 6.25 -5.70
N ALA A 106 2.72 5.18 -6.28
CA ALA A 106 4.14 5.10 -6.57
C ALA A 106 4.60 6.27 -7.47
N TRP A 107 3.80 6.63 -8.49
CA TRP A 107 4.05 7.84 -9.30
C TRP A 107 3.89 9.13 -8.47
N ALA A 108 2.79 9.28 -7.74
CA ALA A 108 2.51 10.48 -6.95
C ALA A 108 3.56 10.72 -5.85
N ASN A 109 4.08 9.66 -5.23
CA ASN A 109 5.15 9.74 -4.24
C ASN A 109 6.41 10.35 -4.83
N ARG A 110 6.79 9.94 -6.05
CA ARG A 110 7.96 10.51 -6.75
C ARG A 110 7.76 12.00 -7.05
N LEU A 111 6.55 12.41 -7.43
CA LEU A 111 6.21 13.83 -7.56
C LEU A 111 6.36 14.54 -6.21
N MET A 112 5.68 14.06 -5.16
CA MET A 112 5.66 14.70 -3.85
C MET A 112 7.06 14.82 -3.22
N LEU A 113 7.90 13.80 -3.34
CA LEU A 113 9.26 13.80 -2.82
C LEU A 113 10.20 14.79 -3.53
N THR A 114 9.86 15.20 -4.76
CA THR A 114 10.65 16.20 -5.52
C THR A 114 10.24 17.65 -5.24
N LEU A 115 9.03 17.88 -4.72
CA LEU A 115 8.52 19.25 -4.46
C LEU A 115 9.11 19.89 -3.20
N GLY A 116 9.73 19.11 -2.31
CA GLY A 116 10.28 19.60 -1.04
C GLY A 116 9.23 19.74 0.06
N GLU A 117 9.65 20.29 1.21
CA GLU A 117 8.73 20.54 2.33
C GLU A 117 7.87 21.79 2.08
N PRO A 118 6.61 21.81 2.59
CA PRO A 118 5.80 23.02 2.56
C PRO A 118 6.53 24.18 3.21
N TRP A 119 6.55 25.34 2.53
CA TRP A 119 7.11 26.56 3.09
C TRP A 119 6.38 26.96 4.37
N ARG A 120 7.14 27.40 5.38
CA ARG A 120 6.63 27.90 6.66
C ARG A 120 7.15 29.32 6.86
N GLU A 121 6.24 30.26 7.13
CA GLU A 121 6.54 31.64 7.58
C GLU A 121 7.16 31.67 8.98
#